data_AF-A0A7Z9XCG2-F1
#
_entry.id   AF-A0A7Z9XCG2-F1
#
_cell.length_a   1.000
_cell.length_b   1.000
_cell.length_c   1.000
_cell.angle_alpha   90.00
_cell.angle_beta   90.00
_cell.angle_gamma   90.00
#
_symmetry.space_group_name_H-M   'P 1'
#
loop_
_entity.id
_entity.type
_entity.pdbx_description
1 polymer ?
#
loop_
_entity_poly.entity_id
_entity_poly.type
_entity_poly.pdbx_seq_one_letter_code
_entity_poly.pdbx_strand_id
1 'polypeptide(L)'
;MKRTGRLLFLFLLFHVLMGSCATIQRTQPNVTALYRIPAIEAQLPPLEAKSPLLAREPLPPPVQALFQELYALDSSLALEIGKLPEFQGQPGQRQISALARFTDLIADATPEEKSNLANLLEVGQPEFRRYCVPLQAIFWLLEQDETYLKHNPLRYPLQDILNYAWDFTEESRWRDFEVVTDRLNSPELINYYERANFTYVSHGECPGSAKGIFKSKKGCCSDYTAFSVYCLRKAGYDAKAIKVVSPTGRAYHVVCEYEDRDGKKYIMDNSCRICGNGEGITEKKEYTRELPQIGLGYI
;
A
#
# COMPACT_ATOMS: atom_id res chain seq x y z
N MET A 1 57.43 -18.69 -49.84
CA MET A 1 56.03 -18.24 -49.88
C MET A 1 55.51 -18.01 -48.46
N LYS A 2 54.54 -17.10 -48.30
CA LYS A 2 53.89 -16.62 -47.06
C LYS A 2 53.58 -17.70 -46.02
N ARG A 3 53.77 -17.37 -44.73
CA ARG A 3 52.74 -17.48 -43.66
C ARG A 3 53.16 -16.75 -42.39
N THR A 4 52.73 -15.49 -42.27
CA THR A 4 52.78 -14.71 -41.03
C THR A 4 51.62 -15.12 -40.12
N GLY A 5 51.92 -15.73 -38.97
CA GLY A 5 50.92 -16.03 -37.96
C GLY A 5 50.53 -14.76 -37.19
N ARG A 6 49.30 -14.28 -37.37
CA ARG A 6 48.72 -13.24 -36.49
C ARG A 6 48.21 -13.92 -35.23
N LEU A 7 48.88 -13.68 -34.09
CA LEU A 7 48.38 -14.05 -32.78
C LEU A 7 47.22 -13.11 -32.42
N LEU A 8 45.98 -13.61 -32.45
CA LEU A 8 44.80 -12.82 -32.12
C LEU A 8 44.62 -12.78 -30.60
N PHE A 9 45.04 -11.69 -29.95
CA PHE A 9 44.78 -11.47 -28.53
C PHE A 9 43.29 -11.15 -28.32
N LEU A 10 42.50 -12.18 -28.02
CA LEU A 10 41.11 -12.02 -27.57
C LEU A 10 41.10 -11.50 -26.13
N PHE A 11 41.00 -10.18 -25.99
CA PHE A 11 40.61 -9.57 -24.71
C PHE A 11 39.15 -9.92 -24.42
N LEU A 12 38.96 -10.94 -23.57
CA LEU A 12 37.67 -11.32 -23.02
C LEU A 12 37.24 -10.26 -22.01
N LEU A 13 36.62 -9.21 -22.53
CA LEU A 13 36.12 -8.06 -21.78
C LEU A 13 34.89 -8.49 -20.97
N PHE A 14 35.11 -9.14 -19.82
CA PHE A 14 34.08 -9.45 -18.84
C PHE A 14 33.45 -8.16 -18.32
N HIS A 15 32.39 -7.70 -19.00
CA HIS A 15 31.43 -6.77 -18.43
C HIS A 15 30.66 -7.51 -17.35
N VAL A 16 31.22 -7.49 -16.13
CA VAL A 16 30.45 -7.75 -14.92
C VAL A 16 29.42 -6.63 -14.83
N LEU A 17 28.25 -6.89 -15.42
CA LEU A 17 27.03 -6.18 -15.09
C LEU A 17 26.72 -6.49 -13.63
N MET A 18 27.35 -5.75 -12.72
CA MET A 18 26.82 -5.56 -11.37
C MET A 18 25.50 -4.84 -11.55
N GLY A 19 24.44 -5.62 -11.76
CA GLY A 19 23.08 -5.14 -11.74
C GLY A 19 22.86 -4.51 -10.38
N SER A 20 22.86 -3.18 -10.34
CA SER A 20 22.65 -2.42 -9.13
C SER A 20 21.38 -2.94 -8.48
N CYS A 21 21.49 -3.58 -7.31
CA CYS A 21 20.33 -3.86 -6.48
C CYS A 21 19.76 -2.52 -6.06
N ALA A 22 18.85 -1.98 -6.88
CA ALA A 22 18.19 -0.72 -6.63
C ALA A 22 17.41 -0.87 -5.32
N THR A 23 17.97 -0.31 -4.26
CA THR A 23 17.35 -0.34 -2.93
C THR A 23 15.99 0.32 -3.06
N ILE A 24 14.93 -0.42 -2.75
CA ILE A 24 13.55 0.11 -2.79
C ILE A 24 13.51 1.28 -1.81
N GLN A 25 13.28 2.47 -2.34
CA GLN A 25 13.15 3.67 -1.53
C GLN A 25 11.88 3.54 -0.68
N ARG A 26 12.03 3.63 0.64
CA ARG A 26 10.88 3.69 1.56
C ARG A 26 10.06 4.94 1.25
N THR A 27 8.75 4.77 1.24
CA THR A 27 7.80 5.89 1.16
C THR A 27 7.98 6.78 2.40
N GLN A 28 7.58 8.05 2.24
CA GLN A 28 7.54 9.04 3.31
C GLN A 28 6.09 9.55 3.42
N PRO A 29 5.60 9.88 4.62
CA PRO A 29 4.31 10.50 4.80
C PRO A 29 4.17 11.78 3.97
N ASN A 30 2.98 12.00 3.40
CA ASN A 30 2.65 13.32 2.86
C ASN A 30 2.67 14.33 4.01
N VAL A 31 3.15 15.54 3.72
CA VAL A 31 2.91 16.68 4.59
C VAL A 31 1.42 17.04 4.48
N THR A 32 0.81 17.37 5.62
CA THR A 32 -0.63 17.65 5.67
C THR A 32 -0.98 18.93 4.89
N ALA A 33 -2.13 18.93 4.22
CA ALA A 33 -2.65 20.08 3.50
C ALA A 33 -3.09 21.23 4.43
N LEU A 34 -3.19 20.99 5.75
CA LEU A 34 -3.54 22.01 6.74
C LEU A 34 -2.55 23.19 6.79
N TYR A 35 -1.28 23.00 6.42
CA TYR A 35 -0.32 24.10 6.28
C TYR A 35 -0.69 25.11 5.18
N ARG A 36 -1.70 24.82 4.34
CA ARG A 36 -2.28 25.74 3.34
C ARG A 36 -3.49 26.52 3.88
N ILE A 37 -3.70 26.52 5.20
CA ILE A 37 -4.80 27.19 5.91
C ILE A 37 -4.21 28.20 6.91
N PRO A 38 -4.04 29.48 6.53
CA PRO A 38 -3.35 30.48 7.36
C PRO A 38 -3.96 30.67 8.76
N ALA A 39 -5.27 30.47 8.92
CA ALA A 39 -5.97 30.65 10.19
C ALA A 39 -5.57 29.66 11.30
N ILE A 40 -5.01 28.49 10.94
CA ILE A 40 -4.57 27.47 11.90
C ILE A 40 -3.05 27.20 11.84
N GLU A 41 -2.32 27.83 10.91
CA GLU A 41 -0.88 27.60 10.71
C GLU A 41 -0.06 27.70 12.01
N ALA A 42 -0.33 28.72 12.82
CA ALA A 42 0.34 28.94 14.10
C ALA A 42 0.02 27.89 15.20
N GLN A 43 -0.94 27.00 14.96
CA GLN A 43 -1.33 25.90 15.86
C GLN A 43 -0.76 24.55 15.40
N LEU A 44 -0.24 24.47 14.18
CA LEU A 44 0.30 23.24 13.62
C LEU A 44 1.70 22.95 14.21
N PRO A 45 2.13 21.67 14.24
CA PRO A 45 3.52 21.34 14.57
C PRO A 45 4.52 22.08 13.68
N PRO A 46 5.76 22.32 14.13
CA PRO A 46 6.80 22.89 13.27
C PRO A 46 7.08 22.00 12.06
N LEU A 47 6.99 22.58 10.86
CA LEU A 47 7.32 21.88 9.62
C LEU A 47 8.81 22.05 9.28
N GLU A 48 9.45 21.00 8.78
CA GLU A 48 10.80 21.11 8.23
C GLU A 48 10.82 22.11 7.06
N ALA A 49 11.76 23.06 7.11
CA ALA A 49 11.80 24.27 6.27
C ALA A 49 12.02 24.05 4.75
N LYS A 50 11.85 22.82 4.25
CA LYS A 50 12.05 22.42 2.84
C LYS A 50 10.82 21.77 2.21
N SER A 51 9.67 21.76 2.88
CA SER A 51 8.45 21.14 2.33
C SER A 51 7.95 21.88 1.07
N PRO A 52 7.82 21.19 -0.09
CA PRO A 52 7.28 21.79 -1.32
C PRO A 52 5.81 22.23 -1.22
N LEU A 53 5.09 21.79 -0.19
CA LEU A 53 3.67 22.13 0.02
C LEU A 53 3.45 23.57 0.50
N LEU A 54 4.45 24.18 1.15
CA LEU A 54 4.40 25.60 1.56
C LEU A 54 4.40 26.57 0.37
N ALA A 55 4.83 26.11 -0.81
CA ALA A 55 4.83 26.91 -2.04
C ALA A 55 3.52 26.80 -2.85
N ARG A 56 2.49 26.11 -2.34
CA ARG A 56 1.21 25.93 -3.05
C ARG A 56 0.20 27.00 -2.65
N GLU A 57 -0.74 27.27 -3.56
CA GLU A 57 -1.90 28.12 -3.29
C GLU A 57 -2.69 27.64 -2.06
N PRO A 58 -3.36 28.54 -1.32
CA PRO A 58 -4.31 28.16 -0.27
C PRO A 58 -5.36 27.16 -0.76
N LEU A 59 -5.92 26.39 0.18
CA LEU A 59 -7.08 25.54 -0.11
C LEU A 59 -8.34 26.40 -0.42
N PRO A 60 -9.35 25.87 -1.13
CA PRO A 60 -10.60 26.59 -1.38
C PRO A 60 -11.28 26.99 -0.05
N PRO A 61 -11.90 28.17 0.09
CA PRO A 61 -12.48 28.61 1.36
C PRO A 61 -13.44 27.62 2.04
N PRO A 62 -14.33 26.89 1.34
CA PRO A 62 -15.16 25.86 1.97
C PRO A 62 -14.34 24.73 2.62
N VAL A 63 -13.22 24.35 2.01
CA VAL A 63 -12.32 23.31 2.51
C VAL A 63 -11.53 23.82 3.72
N GLN A 64 -11.12 25.09 3.71
CA GLN A 64 -10.49 25.72 4.87
C GLN A 64 -11.42 25.70 6.09
N ALA A 65 -12.69 26.06 5.91
CA ALA A 65 -13.68 26.06 6.99
C ALA A 65 -13.91 24.64 7.55
N LEU A 66 -14.15 23.65 6.68
CA LEU A 66 -14.36 22.27 7.10
C LEU A 66 -13.14 21.66 7.81
N PHE A 67 -11.92 21.99 7.39
CA PHE A 67 -10.71 21.55 8.11
C PHE A 67 -10.52 22.28 9.44
N GLN A 68 -10.90 23.56 9.57
CA GLN A 68 -10.86 24.27 10.85
C GLN A 68 -11.83 23.63 11.85
N GLU A 69 -13.04 23.28 11.39
CA GLU A 69 -14.05 22.58 12.19
C GLU A 69 -13.57 21.17 12.60
N LEU A 70 -13.09 20.37 11.65
CA LEU A 70 -12.55 19.04 11.95
C LEU A 70 -11.34 19.11 12.88
N TYR A 71 -10.46 20.12 12.75
CA TYR A 71 -9.31 20.31 13.64
C TYR A 71 -9.72 20.72 15.07
N ALA A 72 -10.84 21.44 15.22
CA ALA A 72 -11.42 21.75 16.52
C ALA A 72 -12.09 20.54 17.19
N LEU A 73 -12.62 19.59 16.39
CA LEU A 73 -13.17 18.31 16.88
C LEU A 73 -12.05 17.32 17.25
N ASP A 74 -11.10 17.08 16.33
CA ASP A 74 -9.94 16.21 16.52
C ASP A 74 -8.78 16.69 15.61
N SER A 75 -7.83 17.38 16.22
CA SER A 75 -6.65 17.91 15.54
C SER A 75 -5.76 16.83 14.93
N SER A 76 -5.66 15.65 15.56
CA SER A 76 -4.82 14.55 15.07
C SER A 76 -5.43 13.90 13.84
N LEU A 77 -6.74 13.68 13.85
CA LEU A 77 -7.48 13.18 12.70
C LEU A 77 -7.48 14.18 11.54
N ALA A 78 -7.66 15.48 11.81
CA ALA A 78 -7.60 16.52 10.79
C ALA A 78 -6.23 16.58 10.10
N LEU A 79 -5.15 16.47 10.88
CA LEU A 79 -3.77 16.37 10.36
C LEU A 79 -3.63 15.16 9.43
N GLU A 80 -4.16 13.99 9.79
CA GLU A 80 -4.09 12.75 8.98
C GLU A 80 -4.96 12.81 7.72
N ILE A 81 -6.19 13.33 7.79
CA ILE A 81 -7.05 13.59 6.61
C ILE A 81 -6.31 14.51 5.63
N GLY A 82 -5.65 15.56 6.12
CA GLY A 82 -4.89 16.47 5.26
C GLY A 82 -3.69 15.81 4.55
N LYS A 83 -3.27 14.58 4.93
CA LYS A 83 -2.26 13.81 4.18
C LYS A 83 -2.83 13.08 2.97
N LEU A 84 -4.15 12.93 2.85
CA LEU A 84 -4.78 12.21 1.75
C LEU A 84 -4.45 12.86 0.38
N PRO A 85 -4.23 12.07 -0.69
CA PRO A 85 -3.99 12.55 -2.06
C PRO A 85 -4.98 13.62 -2.54
N GLU A 86 -6.25 13.42 -2.18
CA GLU A 86 -7.42 14.25 -2.50
C GLU A 86 -7.23 15.73 -2.12
N PHE A 87 -6.43 16.03 -1.09
CA PHE A 87 -6.16 17.39 -0.60
C PHE A 87 -4.77 17.94 -0.94
N GLN A 88 -3.92 17.13 -1.58
CA GLN A 88 -2.59 17.59 -1.98
C GLN A 88 -2.67 18.64 -3.11
N GLY A 89 -3.67 18.51 -4.00
CA GLY A 89 -3.98 19.44 -5.08
C GLY A 89 -5.05 20.47 -4.71
N GLN A 90 -5.82 20.90 -5.71
CA GLN A 90 -7.09 21.60 -5.46
C GLN A 90 -8.23 20.56 -5.48
N PRO A 91 -8.95 20.34 -4.36
CA PRO A 91 -10.02 19.35 -4.29
C PRO A 91 -11.24 19.77 -5.11
N GLY A 92 -11.90 18.80 -5.76
CA GLY A 92 -13.13 19.00 -6.51
C GLY A 92 -14.39 18.90 -5.64
N GLN A 93 -15.56 19.17 -6.23
CA GLN A 93 -16.83 19.21 -5.48
C GLN A 93 -17.14 17.91 -4.73
N ARG A 94 -16.81 16.73 -5.29
CA ARG A 94 -16.98 15.44 -4.62
C ARG A 94 -16.16 15.36 -3.31
N GLN A 95 -14.91 15.80 -3.35
CA GLN A 95 -14.03 15.82 -2.18
C GLN A 95 -14.52 16.83 -1.13
N ILE A 96 -15.04 17.99 -1.54
CA ILE A 96 -15.62 18.98 -0.61
C ILE A 96 -16.85 18.39 0.10
N SER A 97 -17.77 17.78 -0.63
CA SER A 97 -18.97 17.15 -0.05
C SER A 97 -18.64 15.94 0.83
N ALA A 98 -17.63 15.14 0.45
CA ALA A 98 -17.15 14.05 1.29
C ALA A 98 -16.48 14.55 2.58
N LEU A 99 -15.76 15.68 2.54
CA LEU A 99 -15.17 16.28 3.74
C LEU A 99 -16.25 16.79 4.70
N ALA A 100 -17.29 17.46 4.19
CA ALA A 100 -18.41 17.91 5.02
C ALA A 100 -19.08 16.73 5.74
N ARG A 101 -19.46 15.69 4.98
CA ARG A 101 -20.04 14.46 5.53
C ARG A 101 -19.12 13.75 6.51
N PHE A 102 -17.80 13.82 6.31
CA PHE A 102 -16.82 13.26 7.24
C PHE A 102 -16.77 14.07 8.55
N THR A 103 -16.80 15.40 8.49
CA THR A 103 -16.88 16.26 9.68
C THR A 103 -18.15 15.99 10.48
N ASP A 104 -19.32 15.94 9.83
CA ASP A 104 -20.60 15.58 10.46
C ASP A 104 -20.50 14.20 11.15
N LEU A 105 -19.98 13.21 10.41
CA LEU A 105 -19.79 11.84 10.88
C LEU A 105 -18.89 11.74 12.13
N ILE A 106 -17.85 12.57 12.25
CA ILE A 106 -16.94 12.59 13.40
C ILE A 106 -17.54 13.32 14.60
N ALA A 107 -18.33 14.38 14.36
CA ALA A 107 -19.07 15.08 15.39
C ALA A 107 -20.07 14.14 16.09
N ASP A 108 -20.84 13.39 15.31
CA ASP A 108 -21.88 12.47 15.79
C ASP A 108 -21.35 11.08 16.22
N ALA A 109 -20.08 10.76 15.96
CA ALA A 109 -19.53 9.43 16.22
C ALA A 109 -19.51 9.05 17.72
N THR A 110 -20.08 7.87 18.00
CA THR A 110 -20.11 7.20 19.31
C THR A 110 -18.71 6.76 19.75
N PRO A 111 -18.51 6.43 21.04
CA PRO A 111 -17.21 5.92 21.53
C PRO A 111 -16.75 4.63 20.84
N GLU A 112 -17.68 3.75 20.43
CA GLU A 112 -17.37 2.51 19.72
C GLU A 112 -16.87 2.79 18.29
N GLU A 113 -17.57 3.67 17.56
CA GLU A 113 -17.17 4.12 16.22
C GLU A 113 -15.83 4.86 16.24
N LYS A 114 -15.56 5.68 17.28
CA LYS A 114 -14.26 6.33 17.49
C LYS A 114 -13.15 5.31 17.81
N SER A 115 -13.44 4.27 18.59
CA SER A 115 -12.51 3.17 18.86
C SER A 115 -12.17 2.37 17.60
N ASN A 116 -13.18 2.06 16.76
CA ASN A 116 -12.93 1.40 15.48
C ASN A 116 -12.15 2.30 14.51
N LEU A 117 -12.45 3.60 14.46
CA LEU A 117 -11.65 4.55 13.69
C LEU A 117 -10.18 4.55 14.13
N ALA A 118 -9.89 4.54 15.44
CA ALA A 118 -8.52 4.43 15.94
C ALA A 118 -7.81 3.15 15.45
N ASN A 119 -8.49 1.99 15.47
CA ASN A 119 -7.96 0.75 14.91
C ASN A 119 -7.67 0.84 13.41
N LEU A 120 -8.53 1.52 12.64
CA LEU A 120 -8.35 1.76 11.21
C LEU A 120 -7.20 2.74 10.93
N LEU A 121 -6.97 3.73 11.80
CA LEU A 121 -5.85 4.65 11.71
C LEU A 121 -4.49 3.98 11.93
N GLU A 122 -4.43 2.85 12.65
CA GLU A 122 -3.20 2.08 12.87
C GLU A 122 -2.79 1.15 11.71
N VAL A 123 -3.63 0.98 10.69
CA VAL A 123 -3.33 0.06 9.56
C VAL A 123 -2.17 0.58 8.71
N GLY A 124 -1.09 -0.20 8.63
CA GLY A 124 0.11 0.16 7.87
C GLY A 124 1.05 1.13 8.61
N GLN A 125 2.31 1.16 8.20
CA GLN A 125 3.43 1.97 8.73
C GLN A 125 3.15 3.48 8.96
N PRO A 126 2.70 4.08 10.09
CA PRO A 126 2.28 5.49 10.12
C PRO A 126 3.42 6.50 9.80
N GLU A 127 4.66 6.09 10.03
CA GLU A 127 5.92 6.78 9.75
C GLU A 127 6.51 6.52 8.35
N PHE A 128 6.00 5.50 7.63
CA PHE A 128 6.47 5.11 6.28
C PHE A 128 5.38 5.18 5.20
N ARG A 129 4.10 5.10 5.57
CA ARG A 129 2.95 5.18 4.66
C ARG A 129 2.78 6.61 4.20
N ARG A 130 2.42 6.79 2.93
CA ARG A 130 2.17 8.14 2.40
C ARG A 130 0.96 8.79 3.08
N TYR A 131 -0.06 8.01 3.41
CA TYR A 131 -1.31 8.42 4.04
C TYR A 131 -2.07 7.22 4.60
N CYS A 132 -3.03 7.45 5.49
CA CYS A 132 -3.95 6.42 5.98
C CYS A 132 -4.90 5.94 4.88
N VAL A 133 -4.81 4.67 4.51
CA VAL A 133 -5.57 4.09 3.39
C VAL A 133 -6.98 3.66 3.77
N PRO A 134 -7.26 3.10 4.96
CA PRO A 134 -8.64 2.92 5.41
C PRO A 134 -9.39 4.25 5.51
N LEU A 135 -8.70 5.33 5.88
CA LEU A 135 -9.27 6.67 5.92
C LEU A 135 -9.60 7.19 4.51
N GLN A 136 -8.72 6.96 3.52
CA GLN A 136 -9.04 7.22 2.11
C GLN A 136 -10.24 6.39 1.64
N ALA A 137 -10.33 5.12 2.04
CA ALA A 137 -11.43 4.25 1.67
C ALA A 137 -12.77 4.72 2.25
N ILE A 138 -12.82 5.13 3.52
CA ILE A 138 -13.99 5.81 4.12
C ILE A 138 -14.34 7.06 3.30
N PHE A 139 -13.34 7.88 2.97
CA PHE A 139 -13.54 9.11 2.21
C PHE A 139 -14.17 8.84 0.83
N TRP A 140 -13.71 7.81 0.14
CA TRP A 140 -14.26 7.34 -1.14
C TRP A 140 -15.69 6.80 -1.05
N LEU A 141 -16.15 6.31 0.11
CA LEU A 141 -17.57 5.99 0.35
C LEU A 141 -18.40 7.27 0.48
N LEU A 142 -17.89 8.27 1.21
CA LEU A 142 -18.57 9.55 1.41
C LEU A 142 -18.62 10.42 0.14
N GLU A 143 -17.75 10.18 -0.84
CA GLU A 143 -17.79 10.72 -2.22
C GLU A 143 -18.89 10.12 -3.11
N GLN A 144 -19.54 9.02 -2.70
CA GLN A 144 -20.69 8.43 -3.39
C GLN A 144 -21.98 9.14 -2.96
N ASP A 145 -23.10 8.90 -3.63
CA ASP A 145 -24.37 9.53 -3.25
C ASP A 145 -24.97 8.95 -1.95
N GLU A 146 -26.07 9.52 -1.49
CA GLU A 146 -26.70 9.17 -0.22
C GLU A 146 -27.18 7.72 -0.12
N THR A 147 -27.27 6.98 -1.23
CA THR A 147 -27.73 5.58 -1.21
C THR A 147 -26.76 4.66 -0.47
N TYR A 148 -25.47 4.98 -0.45
CA TYR A 148 -24.43 4.26 0.31
C TYR A 148 -24.30 4.74 1.76
N LEU A 149 -24.83 5.91 2.12
CA LEU A 149 -24.81 6.46 3.49
C LEU A 149 -25.84 5.80 4.43
N LYS A 150 -26.55 4.76 3.99
CA LYS A 150 -27.51 4.02 4.84
C LYS A 150 -26.87 3.37 6.08
N HIS A 151 -25.53 3.23 6.08
CA HIS A 151 -24.77 2.68 7.19
C HIS A 151 -23.53 3.53 7.47
N ASN A 152 -23.26 3.76 8.76
CA ASN A 152 -22.06 4.48 9.20
C ASN A 152 -20.81 3.65 8.88
N PRO A 153 -19.86 4.15 8.05
CA PRO A 153 -18.66 3.40 7.69
C PRO A 153 -17.71 3.12 8.87
N LEU A 154 -17.80 3.90 9.96
CA LEU A 154 -17.04 3.68 11.20
C LEU A 154 -17.51 2.45 11.99
N ARG A 155 -18.61 1.79 11.60
CA ARG A 155 -19.06 0.51 12.18
C ARG A 155 -18.48 -0.71 11.49
N TYR A 156 -17.84 -0.54 10.33
CA TYR A 156 -17.37 -1.65 9.53
C TYR A 156 -15.92 -2.03 9.88
N PRO A 157 -15.58 -3.34 9.87
CA PRO A 157 -14.19 -3.77 9.88
C PRO A 157 -13.52 -3.35 8.57
N LEU A 158 -12.18 -3.30 8.58
CA LEU A 158 -11.38 -2.91 7.40
C LEU A 158 -11.83 -3.61 6.12
N GLN A 159 -12.02 -4.93 6.16
CA GLN A 159 -12.38 -5.71 4.97
C GLN A 159 -13.70 -5.25 4.32
N ASP A 160 -14.70 -4.89 5.12
CA ASP A 160 -15.99 -4.41 4.59
C ASP A 160 -15.89 -3.00 4.03
N ILE A 161 -15.10 -2.12 4.66
CA ILE A 161 -14.78 -0.80 4.10
C ILE A 161 -14.11 -0.97 2.72
N LEU A 162 -13.17 -1.91 2.57
CA LEU A 162 -12.54 -2.21 1.28
C LEU A 162 -13.53 -2.80 0.28
N ASN A 163 -14.42 -3.71 0.70
CA ASN A 163 -15.47 -4.31 -0.14
C ASN A 163 -16.39 -3.25 -0.78
N TYR A 164 -16.72 -2.18 -0.06
CA TYR A 164 -17.57 -1.11 -0.57
C TYR A 164 -16.79 0.01 -1.29
N ALA A 165 -15.56 0.31 -0.86
CA ALA A 165 -14.81 1.48 -1.34
C ALA A 165 -13.90 1.20 -2.55
N TRP A 166 -13.38 -0.02 -2.67
CA TRP A 166 -12.40 -0.38 -3.69
C TRP A 166 -13.07 -0.96 -4.95
N ASP A 167 -13.80 -0.10 -5.65
CA ASP A 167 -14.25 -0.40 -7.01
C ASP A 167 -13.05 -0.43 -7.98
N PHE A 168 -12.63 -1.63 -8.38
CA PHE A 168 -11.54 -1.82 -9.33
C PHE A 168 -11.92 -1.50 -10.79
N THR A 169 -13.19 -1.22 -11.09
CA THR A 169 -13.61 -0.73 -12.40
C THR A 169 -13.33 0.76 -12.60
N GLU A 170 -13.13 1.53 -11.52
CA GLU A 170 -12.70 2.93 -11.58
C GLU A 170 -11.19 3.02 -11.89
N GLU A 171 -10.82 2.77 -13.16
CA GLU A 171 -9.42 2.66 -13.60
C GLU A 171 -8.53 3.86 -13.21
N SER A 172 -9.09 5.08 -13.11
CA SER A 172 -8.37 6.29 -12.70
C SER A 172 -7.64 6.11 -11.36
N ARG A 173 -8.23 5.35 -10.43
CA ARG A 173 -7.65 5.06 -9.11
C ARG A 173 -6.58 3.97 -9.19
N TRP A 174 -6.72 3.01 -10.10
CA TRP A 174 -5.99 1.73 -10.07
C TRP A 174 -4.98 1.52 -11.21
N ARG A 175 -4.88 2.43 -12.18
CA ARG A 175 -3.99 2.32 -13.34
C ARG A 175 -2.52 2.61 -13.06
N ASP A 176 -2.22 3.52 -12.13
CA ASP A 176 -0.82 3.91 -11.84
C ASP A 176 -0.17 3.00 -10.78
N PHE A 177 1.01 2.47 -11.11
CA PHE A 177 1.74 1.53 -10.26
C PHE A 177 2.27 2.17 -8.97
N GLU A 178 2.75 3.40 -9.02
CA GLU A 178 3.33 4.06 -7.83
C GLU A 178 2.22 4.49 -6.87
N VAL A 179 1.12 5.05 -7.40
CA VAL A 179 -0.04 5.44 -6.61
C VAL A 179 -0.73 4.23 -5.98
N VAL A 180 -0.86 3.11 -6.70
CA VAL A 180 -1.41 1.87 -6.10
C VAL A 180 -0.47 1.31 -5.04
N THR A 181 0.84 1.19 -5.31
CA THR A 181 1.77 0.64 -4.30
C THR A 181 1.96 1.56 -3.09
N ASP A 182 1.67 2.86 -3.19
CA ASP A 182 1.55 3.75 -2.03
C ASP A 182 0.27 3.49 -1.18
N ARG A 183 -0.80 2.94 -1.78
CA ARG A 183 -1.98 2.43 -1.04
C ARG A 183 -1.76 1.07 -0.41
N LEU A 184 -0.93 0.22 -1.01
CA LEU A 184 -0.68 -1.13 -0.52
C LEU A 184 0.38 -1.13 0.59
N ASN A 185 0.13 -0.33 1.64
CA ASN A 185 1.10 -0.01 2.69
C ASN A 185 0.93 -0.78 4.01
N SER A 186 0.10 -1.83 3.99
CA SER A 186 0.01 -2.84 5.05
C SER A 186 -0.15 -4.25 4.45
N PRO A 187 0.18 -5.31 5.20
CA PRO A 187 -0.04 -6.68 4.76
C PRO A 187 -1.50 -6.96 4.35
N GLU A 188 -2.46 -6.46 5.12
CA GLU A 188 -3.90 -6.69 4.92
C GLU A 188 -4.38 -6.03 3.62
N LEU A 189 -3.89 -4.82 3.32
CA LEU A 189 -4.21 -4.08 2.10
C LEU A 189 -3.64 -4.76 0.85
N ILE A 190 -2.40 -5.27 0.92
CA ILE A 190 -1.79 -6.07 -0.15
C ILE A 190 -2.59 -7.36 -0.35
N ASN A 191 -2.90 -8.06 0.75
CA ASN A 191 -3.63 -9.32 0.74
C ASN A 191 -5.00 -9.17 0.06
N TYR A 192 -5.76 -8.14 0.44
CA TYR A 192 -7.03 -7.82 -0.20
C TYR A 192 -6.85 -7.51 -1.70
N TYR A 193 -5.88 -6.67 -2.05
CA TYR A 193 -5.64 -6.28 -3.45
C TYR A 193 -5.29 -7.46 -4.35
N GLU A 194 -4.31 -8.28 -3.95
CA GLU A 194 -3.82 -9.42 -4.73
C GLU A 194 -4.94 -10.43 -5.00
N ARG A 195 -5.77 -10.71 -4.00
CA ARG A 195 -6.87 -11.68 -4.10
C ARG A 195 -8.00 -11.21 -5.01
N ALA A 196 -8.26 -9.91 -5.03
CA ALA A 196 -9.29 -9.31 -5.88
C ALA A 196 -8.80 -9.05 -7.32
N ASN A 197 -7.52 -8.74 -7.51
CA ASN A 197 -6.98 -8.28 -8.80
C ASN A 197 -6.16 -9.31 -9.57
N PHE A 198 -5.53 -10.28 -8.92
CA PHE A 198 -4.57 -11.18 -9.60
C PHE A 198 -5.12 -12.59 -9.79
N THR A 199 -4.85 -13.15 -10.97
CA THR A 199 -5.10 -14.54 -11.32
C THR A 199 -3.81 -15.34 -11.32
N TYR A 200 -3.79 -16.47 -10.61
CA TYR A 200 -2.66 -17.40 -10.65
C TYR A 200 -2.57 -18.09 -12.01
N VAL A 201 -1.37 -18.14 -12.60
CA VAL A 201 -1.08 -18.80 -13.89
C VAL A 201 0.11 -19.76 -13.80
N SER A 202 0.34 -20.53 -14.87
CA SER A 202 1.46 -21.45 -14.96
C SER A 202 2.81 -20.72 -15.01
N HIS A 203 3.90 -21.40 -14.63
CA HIS A 203 5.25 -20.79 -14.60
C HIS A 203 5.75 -20.26 -15.96
N GLY A 204 5.17 -20.72 -17.08
CA GLY A 204 5.51 -20.23 -18.43
C GLY A 204 4.88 -18.88 -18.80
N GLU A 205 3.94 -18.37 -18.00
CA GLU A 205 3.18 -17.13 -18.24
C GLU A 205 3.57 -15.99 -17.28
N CYS A 206 4.59 -16.21 -16.45
CA CYS A 206 4.99 -15.32 -15.36
C CYS A 206 5.73 -14.05 -15.86
N PRO A 207 5.24 -12.84 -15.55
CA PRO A 207 5.91 -11.59 -15.94
C PRO A 207 7.29 -11.34 -15.32
N GLY A 208 7.65 -12.07 -14.26
CA GLY A 208 8.96 -12.01 -13.61
C GLY A 208 9.22 -10.72 -12.83
N SER A 209 8.19 -9.95 -12.45
CA SER A 209 8.37 -8.70 -11.68
C SER A 209 7.06 -8.16 -11.10
N ALA A 210 7.17 -7.39 -10.01
CA ALA A 210 6.05 -6.67 -9.39
C ALA A 210 5.27 -5.79 -10.38
N LYS A 211 5.99 -5.01 -11.21
CA LYS A 211 5.37 -4.16 -12.25
C LYS A 211 4.76 -4.98 -13.39
N GLY A 212 5.32 -6.16 -13.65
CA GLY A 212 4.80 -7.14 -14.61
C GLY A 212 3.44 -7.69 -14.20
N ILE A 213 3.32 -8.30 -13.02
CA ILE A 213 2.04 -8.82 -12.50
C ILE A 213 1.00 -7.72 -12.29
N PHE A 214 1.42 -6.53 -11.84
CA PHE A 214 0.53 -5.38 -11.76
C PHE A 214 -0.11 -5.02 -13.11
N LYS A 215 0.65 -5.12 -14.21
CA LYS A 215 0.17 -4.81 -15.57
C LYS A 215 -0.65 -5.96 -16.19
N SER A 216 -0.21 -7.21 -16.02
CA SER A 216 -0.87 -8.38 -16.62
C SER A 216 -2.09 -8.86 -15.84
N LYS A 217 -2.17 -8.52 -14.55
CA LYS A 217 -3.08 -9.10 -13.55
C LYS A 217 -2.95 -10.64 -13.44
N LYS A 218 -1.81 -11.19 -13.86
CA LYS A 218 -1.52 -12.63 -13.95
C LYS A 218 -0.07 -12.93 -13.53
N GLY A 219 0.13 -13.93 -12.69
CA GLY A 219 1.48 -14.41 -12.33
C GLY A 219 1.48 -15.73 -11.57
N CYS A 220 2.67 -16.28 -11.32
CA CYS A 220 2.89 -17.43 -10.44
C CYS A 220 3.39 -17.01 -9.05
N CYS A 221 3.71 -17.96 -8.17
CA CYS A 221 4.09 -17.70 -6.78
C CYS A 221 5.29 -16.75 -6.62
N SER A 222 6.25 -16.80 -7.54
CA SER A 222 7.35 -15.84 -7.63
C SER A 222 6.87 -14.41 -7.93
N ASP A 223 5.88 -14.22 -8.80
CA ASP A 223 5.36 -12.88 -9.15
C ASP A 223 4.54 -12.26 -8.03
N TYR A 224 3.65 -13.04 -7.42
CA TYR A 224 2.91 -12.62 -6.21
C TYR A 224 3.91 -12.19 -5.15
N THR A 225 4.86 -13.05 -4.79
CA THR A 225 5.91 -12.74 -3.81
C THR A 225 6.71 -11.50 -4.19
N ALA A 226 7.09 -11.32 -5.46
CA ALA A 226 7.81 -10.14 -5.93
C ALA A 226 7.01 -8.84 -5.69
N PHE A 227 5.69 -8.89 -5.92
CA PHE A 227 4.78 -7.77 -5.68
C PHE A 227 4.60 -7.50 -4.18
N SER A 228 4.32 -8.52 -3.37
CA SER A 228 4.15 -8.35 -1.92
C SER A 228 5.43 -7.81 -1.26
N VAL A 229 6.60 -8.36 -1.61
CA VAL A 229 7.91 -7.91 -1.10
C VAL A 229 8.20 -6.46 -1.54
N TYR A 230 7.83 -6.08 -2.76
CA TYR A 230 7.98 -4.70 -3.23
C TYR A 230 7.14 -3.72 -2.38
N CYS A 231 5.85 -4.00 -2.22
CA CYS A 231 4.92 -3.16 -1.47
C CYS A 231 5.31 -3.05 0.01
N LEU A 232 5.61 -4.18 0.67
CA LEU A 232 6.01 -4.21 2.09
C LEU A 232 7.32 -3.45 2.34
N ARG A 233 8.35 -3.63 1.51
CA ARG A 233 9.62 -2.89 1.64
C ARG A 233 9.42 -1.39 1.41
N LYS A 234 8.61 -1.01 0.42
CA LYS A 234 8.24 0.39 0.16
C LYS A 234 7.51 1.00 1.37
N ALA A 235 6.68 0.22 2.04
CA ALA A 235 5.98 0.58 3.28
C ALA A 235 6.77 0.40 4.58
N GLY A 236 8.10 0.14 4.51
CA GLY A 236 9.01 0.14 5.66
C GLY A 236 9.28 -1.20 6.34
N TYR A 237 8.50 -2.24 6.05
CA TYR A 237 8.63 -3.58 6.64
C TYR A 237 9.92 -4.29 6.19
N ASP A 238 10.53 -5.12 7.05
CA ASP A 238 11.48 -6.13 6.58
C ASP A 238 10.69 -7.27 5.93
N ALA A 239 10.82 -7.40 4.61
CA ALA A 239 10.17 -8.44 3.81
C ALA A 239 11.15 -9.06 2.81
N LYS A 240 11.00 -10.35 2.51
CA LYS A 240 11.86 -11.10 1.58
C LYS A 240 11.16 -12.35 1.04
N ALA A 241 11.59 -12.82 -0.14
CA ALA A 241 11.15 -14.12 -0.64
C ALA A 241 11.88 -15.27 0.06
N ILE A 242 11.15 -16.30 0.45
CA ILE A 242 11.69 -17.59 0.90
C ILE A 242 11.18 -18.72 0.02
N LYS A 243 11.90 -19.86 0.01
CA LYS A 243 11.44 -21.09 -0.62
C LYS A 243 10.92 -22.05 0.44
N VAL A 244 9.76 -22.63 0.19
CA VAL A 244 9.15 -23.69 1.00
C VAL A 244 8.90 -24.92 0.13
N VAL A 245 8.70 -26.08 0.77
CA VAL A 245 8.23 -27.29 0.06
C VAL A 245 6.90 -26.99 -0.61
N SER A 246 6.73 -27.35 -1.89
CA SER A 246 5.42 -27.19 -2.55
C SER A 246 4.38 -28.12 -1.90
N PRO A 247 3.13 -27.66 -1.69
CA PRO A 247 2.02 -28.52 -1.24
C PRO A 247 1.76 -29.72 -2.15
N THR A 248 2.14 -29.60 -3.43
CA THR A 248 1.98 -30.68 -4.42
C THR A 248 3.16 -31.66 -4.45
N GLY A 249 4.21 -31.41 -3.66
CA GLY A 249 5.42 -32.24 -3.54
C GLY A 249 6.33 -32.29 -4.77
N ARG A 250 6.00 -31.60 -5.87
CA ARG A 250 6.71 -31.72 -7.17
C ARG A 250 7.66 -30.58 -7.52
N ALA A 251 7.65 -29.49 -6.76
CA ALA A 251 8.48 -28.31 -6.98
C ALA A 251 8.80 -27.61 -5.64
N TYR A 252 9.57 -26.52 -5.67
CA TYR A 252 9.56 -25.55 -4.58
C TYR A 252 8.45 -24.52 -4.79
N HIS A 253 7.98 -23.93 -3.71
CA HIS A 253 7.04 -22.81 -3.71
C HIS A 253 7.74 -21.56 -3.17
N VAL A 254 7.36 -20.38 -3.66
CA VAL A 254 7.98 -19.10 -3.28
C VAL A 254 6.93 -18.24 -2.59
N VAL A 255 7.26 -17.75 -1.40
CA VAL A 255 6.34 -16.96 -0.56
C VAL A 255 7.04 -15.76 0.06
N CYS A 256 6.26 -14.74 0.45
CA CYS A 256 6.77 -13.55 1.12
C CYS A 256 6.85 -13.80 2.63
N GLU A 257 8.05 -13.79 3.21
CA GLU A 257 8.25 -13.64 4.66
C GLU A 257 8.34 -12.15 5.00
N TYR A 258 7.64 -11.71 6.05
CA TYR A 258 7.81 -10.38 6.62
C TYR A 258 7.77 -10.37 8.15
N GLU A 259 8.26 -9.28 8.75
CA GLU A 259 8.23 -8.99 10.19
C GLU A 259 7.28 -7.81 10.48
N ASP A 260 6.42 -7.91 11.49
CA ASP A 260 5.53 -6.83 11.93
C ASP A 260 6.23 -5.85 12.91
N ARG A 261 5.51 -4.86 13.45
CA ARG A 261 6.08 -3.87 14.37
C ARG A 261 6.54 -4.48 15.71
N ASP A 262 5.97 -5.61 16.10
CA ASP A 262 6.27 -6.32 17.35
C ASP A 262 7.40 -7.36 17.18
N GLY A 263 8.05 -7.40 16.01
CA GLY A 263 9.12 -8.34 15.68
C GLY A 263 8.63 -9.75 15.30
N LYS A 264 7.31 -9.92 15.12
CA LYS A 264 6.69 -11.22 14.86
C LYS A 264 6.63 -11.51 13.36
N LYS A 265 6.88 -12.76 12.99
CA LYS A 265 7.09 -13.19 11.59
C LYS A 265 5.89 -13.87 10.99
N TYR A 266 5.56 -13.48 9.77
CA TYR A 266 4.44 -13.99 8.99
C TYR A 266 4.88 -14.40 7.60
N ILE A 267 4.07 -15.27 7.01
CA ILE A 267 4.11 -15.61 5.59
C ILE A 267 2.87 -15.01 4.94
N MET A 268 3.06 -14.32 3.82
CA MET A 268 2.00 -13.97 2.89
C MET A 268 2.11 -14.85 1.64
N ASP A 269 1.01 -15.53 1.31
CA ASP A 269 0.89 -16.45 0.18
C ASP A 269 -0.52 -16.43 -0.41
N ASN A 270 -0.78 -15.46 -1.29
CA ASN A 270 -2.00 -15.43 -2.11
C ASN A 270 -1.92 -16.27 -3.38
N SER A 271 -0.79 -16.93 -3.59
CA SER A 271 -0.54 -17.73 -4.80
C SER A 271 -1.02 -19.17 -4.66
N CYS A 272 -1.28 -19.63 -3.42
CA CYS A 272 -1.76 -20.98 -3.14
C CYS A 272 -3.15 -20.98 -2.48
N ARG A 273 -4.21 -21.26 -3.26
CA ARG A 273 -5.58 -21.45 -2.73
C ARG A 273 -5.77 -22.75 -1.91
N ILE A 274 -4.74 -23.58 -1.80
CA ILE A 274 -4.74 -24.88 -1.11
C ILE A 274 -3.92 -24.80 0.20
N CYS A 275 -3.22 -23.69 0.44
CA CYS A 275 -2.32 -23.49 1.58
C CYS A 275 -2.95 -22.58 2.64
N GLY A 276 -2.84 -22.97 3.91
CA GLY A 276 -3.47 -22.26 5.02
C GLY A 276 -5.00 -22.21 4.90
N ASN A 277 -5.65 -21.47 5.81
CA ASN A 277 -7.11 -21.41 5.92
C ASN A 277 -7.79 -20.60 4.79
N GLY A 278 -7.10 -20.39 3.66
CA GLY A 278 -7.54 -19.51 2.58
C GLY A 278 -7.38 -18.02 2.89
N GLU A 279 -6.78 -17.64 4.02
CA GLU A 279 -6.69 -16.26 4.52
C GLU A 279 -5.58 -15.42 3.85
N GLY A 280 -4.57 -16.06 3.27
CA GLY A 280 -3.47 -15.41 2.52
C GLY A 280 -2.33 -14.84 3.38
N ILE A 281 -2.53 -14.66 4.69
CA ILE A 281 -1.51 -14.33 5.68
C ILE A 281 -1.56 -15.36 6.81
N THR A 282 -0.41 -15.83 7.30
CA THR A 282 -0.33 -16.80 8.40
C THR A 282 0.95 -16.57 9.21
N GLU A 283 0.95 -16.83 10.52
CA GLU A 283 2.17 -16.73 11.33
C GLU A 283 3.21 -17.76 10.86
N LYS A 284 4.48 -17.36 10.73
CA LYS A 284 5.53 -18.20 10.15
C LYS A 284 5.68 -19.56 10.85
N LYS A 285 5.55 -19.61 12.19
CA LYS A 285 5.65 -20.87 12.96
C LYS A 285 4.58 -21.89 12.58
N GLU A 286 3.40 -21.41 12.17
CA GLU A 286 2.27 -22.23 11.76
C GLU A 286 2.41 -22.64 10.30
N TYR A 287 2.67 -21.68 9.41
CA TYR A 287 2.86 -21.97 7.99
C TYR A 287 4.00 -22.98 7.75
N THR A 288 5.15 -22.81 8.43
CA THR A 288 6.32 -23.70 8.25
C THR A 288 6.21 -25.07 8.94
N ARG A 289 5.23 -25.26 9.83
CA ARG A 289 4.86 -26.58 10.38
C ARG A 289 4.23 -27.47 9.30
N GLU A 290 3.51 -26.86 8.37
CA GLU A 290 2.82 -27.54 7.26
C GLU A 290 3.68 -27.58 6.00
N LEU A 291 4.38 -26.49 5.69
CA LEU A 291 5.21 -26.31 4.49
C LEU A 291 6.63 -25.87 4.89
N PRO A 292 7.55 -26.82 5.19
CA PRO A 292 8.88 -26.49 5.69
C PRO A 292 9.68 -25.56 4.77
N GLN A 293 10.41 -24.61 5.37
CA GLN A 293 11.32 -23.74 4.63
C GLN A 293 12.56 -24.53 4.16
N ILE A 294 12.90 -24.38 2.88
CA ILE A 294 14.04 -25.06 2.23
C ILE A 294 15.11 -24.10 1.70
N GLY A 295 14.90 -22.78 1.79
CA GLY A 295 15.93 -21.78 1.46
C GLY A 295 15.40 -20.37 1.26
N LEU A 296 16.19 -19.54 0.58
CA LEU A 296 15.81 -18.21 0.11
C LEU A 296 15.19 -18.27 -1.30
N GLY A 297 14.22 -17.39 -1.55
CA GLY A 297 13.64 -17.14 -2.87
C GLY A 297 14.62 -16.41 -3.79
N TYR A 298 14.45 -16.60 -5.09
CA TYR A 298 14.98 -15.67 -6.09
C TYR A 298 13.82 -14.74 -6.49
N ILE A 299 14.10 -13.44 -6.59
CA ILE A 299 13.22 -12.39 -7.11
C ILE A 299 14.01 -11.69 -8.22
#